data_AF-A0A0M3QEW0-F1
#
_entry.id   AF-A0A0M3QEW0-F1
#
_cell.length_a   1.000
_cell.length_b   1.000
_cell.length_c   1.000
_cell.angle_alpha   90.00
_cell.angle_beta   90.00
_cell.angle_gamma   90.00
#
_symmetry.space_group_name_H-M   'P 1'
#
loop_
_entity.id
_entity.type
_entity.pdbx_description
1 polymer ?
#
loop_
_entity_poly.entity_id
_entity_poly.type
_entity_poly.pdbx_seq_one_letter_code
_entity_poly.pdbx_strand_id
1 'polypeptide(L)' 'MGRTVKQPKKFIVSCRVDDEEMRLLVERARSSHTSISELLRRSLELCEEHPALEKRHASATYA' A
#
# COMPACT_ATOMS: atom_id res chain seq x y z
N MET A 1 -17.54 -24.72 23.02
CA MET A 1 -17.18 -23.30 23.28
C MET A 1 -16.17 -22.84 22.23
N GLY A 2 -16.63 -22.53 21.01
CA GLY A 2 -15.76 -22.09 19.93
C GLY A 2 -15.25 -20.68 20.22
N ARG A 3 -13.93 -20.49 20.18
CA ARG A 3 -13.34 -19.15 20.30
C ARG A 3 -13.75 -18.35 19.06
N THR A 4 -14.67 -17.41 19.22
CA THR A 4 -15.00 -16.43 18.19
C THR A 4 -13.75 -15.61 17.90
N VAL A 5 -13.04 -15.97 16.82
CA VAL A 5 -11.83 -15.27 16.40
C VAL A 5 -12.28 -13.89 15.89
N LYS A 6 -12.21 -12.89 16.77
CA LYS A 6 -12.59 -11.49 16.54
C LYS A 6 -11.68 -10.75 15.55
N GLN A 7 -10.85 -11.47 14.78
CA GLN A 7 -10.02 -10.92 13.71
C GLN A 7 -10.49 -11.57 12.40
N PRO A 8 -11.42 -10.93 11.65
CA PRO A 8 -11.78 -11.41 10.33
C PRO A 8 -10.51 -11.47 9.48
N LYS A 9 -10.39 -12.54 8.69
CA LYS A 9 -9.21 -12.93 7.90
C LYS A 9 -8.45 -11.70 7.40
N LYS A 10 -7.28 -11.43 7.98
CA LYS A 10 -6.35 -10.44 7.45
C LYS A 10 -5.87 -10.96 6.10
N PHE A 11 -6.42 -10.45 5.01
CA PHE A 11 -5.90 -10.73 3.69
C PHE A 11 -4.48 -10.17 3.61
N ILE A 12 -3.54 -10.99 3.16
CA ILE A 12 -2.15 -10.58 2.97
C ILE A 12 -1.99 -10.22 1.50
N VAL A 13 -1.59 -8.99 1.23
CA VAL A 13 -1.17 -8.56 -0.10
C VAL A 13 0.34 -8.72 -0.18
N SER A 14 0.80 -9.51 -1.14
CA SER A 14 2.22 -9.68 -1.46
C SER A 14 2.48 -9.04 -2.81
N CYS A 15 3.48 -8.16 -2.89
CA CYS A 15 3.93 -7.55 -4.13
C CYS A 15 5.45 -7.70 -4.25
N ARG A 16 5.94 -7.67 -5.48
CA ARG A 16 7.37 -7.59 -5.75
C ARG A 16 7.72 -6.13 -5.96
N VAL A 17 8.75 -5.70 -5.25
CA VAL A 17 9.36 -4.39 -5.38
C VAL A 17 10.88 -4.59 -5.43
N ASP A 18 11.60 -3.68 -6.06
CA ASP A 18 13.05 -3.66 -6.01
C ASP A 18 13.59 -3.01 -4.71
N ASP A 19 14.92 -2.99 -4.57
CA ASP A 19 15.58 -2.43 -3.39
C ASP A 19 15.39 -0.91 -3.26
N GLU A 20 15.24 -0.20 -4.38
CA GLU A 20 15.05 1.25 -4.41
C GLU A 20 13.62 1.60 -3.97
N GLU A 21 12.63 0.94 -4.55
CA GLU A 21 11.22 1.04 -4.17
C GLU A 21 11.02 0.71 -2.68
N MET A 22 11.67 -0.34 -2.19
CA MET A 22 11.60 -0.71 -0.76
C MET A 22 12.21 0.36 0.14
N ARG A 23 13.36 0.95 -0.23
CA ARG A 23 13.96 2.07 0.53
C ARG A 23 13.01 3.26 0.60
N LEU A 24 12.42 3.64 -0.53
CA LEU A 24 11.46 4.74 -0.60
C LEU A 24 10.24 4.48 0.30
N LEU A 25 9.68 3.27 0.27
CA LEU A 25 8.56 2.89 1.14
C LEU A 25 8.92 3.01 2.63
N VAL A 26 10.11 2.55 3.02
CA VAL A 26 10.60 2.64 4.40
C VAL A 26 10.80 4.09 4.83
N GLU A 27 11.42 4.92 3.99
CA GLU A 27 11.66 6.33 4.29
C GLU A 27 10.35 7.08 4.49
N ARG A 28 9.39 6.89 3.57
CA ARG A 28 8.07 7.52 3.64
C ARG A 28 7.29 7.08 4.88
N ALA A 29 7.30 5.79 5.19
CA ALA A 29 6.66 5.27 6.39
C ALA A 29 7.24 5.91 7.67
N ARG A 30 8.57 6.06 7.74
CA ARG A 30 9.26 6.73 8.86
C ARG A 30 8.89 8.20 8.96
N SER A 31 8.94 8.95 7.86
CA SER A 31 8.60 10.38 7.86
C SER A 31 7.16 10.62 8.30
N SER A 32 6.24 9.75 7.90
CA SER A 32 4.81 9.82 8.26
C SER A 32 4.47 9.14 9.59
N HIS A 33 5.46 8.69 10.37
CA HIS A 33 5.28 8.01 11.66
C HIS A 33 4.26 6.86 11.60
N THR A 34 4.27 6.10 10.49
CA THR A 34 3.30 5.04 10.23
C THR A 34 3.99 3.76 9.71
N SER A 35 3.24 2.67 9.58
CA SER A 35 3.74 1.44 8.97
C SER A 35 3.58 1.47 7.45
N ILE A 36 4.38 0.68 6.72
CA ILE A 36 4.25 0.54 5.26
C ILE A 36 2.84 0.05 4.90
N SER A 37 2.28 -0.91 5.63
CA SER A 37 0.91 -1.40 5.39
C SER A 37 -0.14 -0.31 5.52
N GLU A 38 0.01 0.59 6.50
CA GLU A 38 -0.92 1.70 6.71
C GLU A 38 -0.76 2.79 5.65
N LEU A 39 0.49 3.06 5.24
CA LEU A 39 0.80 3.96 4.13
C LEU A 39 0.16 3.47 2.83
N LEU A 40 0.25 2.16 2.54
CA LEU A 40 -0.39 1.56 1.37
C LEU A 40 -1.92 1.63 1.45
N ARG A 41 -2.54 1.39 2.62
CA ARG A 41 -3.99 1.54 2.77
C ARG A 41 -4.48 2.96 2.46
N ARG A 42 -3.80 3.98 3.01
CA ARG A 42 -4.12 5.38 2.73
C ARG A 42 -3.94 5.73 1.26
N SER A 43 -2.95 5.13 0.60
CA SER A 43 -2.78 5.34 -0.84
C SER A 43 -3.94 4.78 -1.67
N LEU A 44 -4.55 3.66 -1.23
CA LEU A 44 -5.74 3.11 -1.88
C LEU A 44 -6.94 4.04 -1.73
N GLU A 45 -7.17 4.60 -0.53
CA GLU A 45 -8.23 5.59 -0.28
C GLU A 45 -8.08 6.81 -1.19
N LEU A 46 -6.85 7.33 -1.33
CA LEU A 46 -6.55 8.46 -2.22
C LEU A 46 -6.78 8.14 -3.70
N CYS A 47 -6.50 6.91 -4.13
CA CYS A 47 -6.76 6.48 -5.50
C CYS A 47 -8.27 6.40 -5.80
N GLU A 48 -9.08 5.97 -4.84
CA GLU A 48 -10.56 5.95 -4.97
C GLU A 48 -11.16 7.37 -5.01
N GLU A 49 -10.63 8.29 -4.20
CA GLU A 49 -11.07 9.69 -4.17
C GLU A 49 -10.63 10.48 -5.43
N HIS A 50 -9.53 10.08 -6.05
CA HIS A 50 -8.92 10.78 -7.19
C HIS A 50 -8.52 9.85 -8.35
N PRO A 51 -9.51 9.26 -9.06
CA PRO A 51 -9.25 8.31 -10.15
C PRO A 51 -8.53 8.92 -11.36
N ALA A 52 -8.46 10.25 -11.46
CA ALA A 52 -7.73 10.94 -12.52
C ALA A 52 -6.19 10.88 -12.36
N LEU A 53 -5.68 10.56 -11.16
CA LEU A 53 -4.24 10.47 -10.89
C LEU A 53 -3.61 9.16 -11.37
N GLU A 54 -4.38 8.08 -11.50
CA GLU A 54 -3.89 6.78 -12.01
C GLU A 54 -3.33 6.88 -13.43
N LYS A 55 -3.92 7.73 -14.27
CA LYS A 55 -3.58 7.83 -15.69
C LYS A 55 -2.20 8.43 -15.96
N ARG A 56 -1.54 9.07 -14.98
CA ARG A 56 -0.24 9.72 -15.19
C ARG A 56 0.95 8.78 -15.02
N HIS A 57 0.80 7.68 -14.28
CA HIS A 57 1.89 6.72 -14.01
C HIS A 57 1.79 5.42 -14.82
N ALA A 58 0.61 5.04 -15.30
CA ALA A 58 0.44 3.82 -16.11
C ALA A 58 1.22 3.84 -17.45
N SER A 59 1.59 5.03 -17.95
CA SER A 59 2.29 5.20 -19.22
C SER A 59 3.84 5.15 -19.13
N ALA A 60 4.42 4.99 -17.94
CA ALA A 60 5.89 4.97 -17.78
C ALA A 60 6.49 3.59 -17.42
N THR A 61 5.67 2.61 -17.05
CA THR A 61 6.17 1.33 -16.49
C THR A 61 5.92 0.10 -17.39
N TYR A 62 5.45 0.31 -18.62
CA TYR A 62 5.36 -0.75 -19.64
C TYR A 62 5.88 -0.23 -20.99
N ALA A 63 7.19 -0.03 -21.07
CA ALA A 63 7.94 0.12 -22.32
C ALA A 63 9.30 -0.56 -22.17
#